data_AF-A0A920M060-F1
#
_entry.id   AF-A0A920M060-F1
#
_cell.length_a   1.000
_cell.length_b   1.000
_cell.length_c   1.000
_cell.angle_alpha   90.00
_cell.angle_beta   90.00
_cell.angle_gamma   90.00
#
_symmetry.space_group_name_H-M   'P 1'
#
loop_
_entity.id
_entity.type
_entity.pdbx_description
1 polymer ?
#
loop_
_entity_poly.entity_id
_entity_poly.type
_entity_poly.pdbx_seq_one_letter_code
_entity_poly.pdbx_strand_id
1 'polypeptide(L)'
;MRGIGSYGIGAAVVSSLVTNMNGHSVGTGQFVDLGFMDLERVEVLKGPQGTLNGRNSVQGVINLITKRPTSELGGYIDVEGGNFGRSLMKGAVNIPLSDSVIQE
;
A
#
# COMPACT_ATOMS: atom_id res chain seq x y z
N MET A 1 -21.37 11.11 -16.95
CA MET A 1 -20.04 10.50 -16.81
C MET A 1 -20.19 9.15 -16.10
N ARG A 2 -19.96 8.03 -16.79
CA ARG A 2 -19.82 6.69 -16.21
C ARG A 2 -18.81 5.92 -17.06
N GLY A 3 -17.74 5.42 -16.43
CA GLY A 3 -16.74 4.56 -17.04
C GLY A 3 -15.41 5.26 -17.32
N ILE A 4 -14.45 5.09 -16.42
CA ILE A 4 -13.03 5.33 -16.68
C ILE A 4 -12.25 4.17 -16.07
N GLY A 5 -11.61 3.39 -16.94
CA GLY A 5 -10.77 2.25 -16.55
C GLY A 5 -9.44 2.34 -17.28
N SER A 6 -8.35 2.22 -16.53
CA SER A 6 -7.00 2.14 -17.06
C SER A 6 -6.59 0.66 -17.01
N TYR A 7 -6.62 -0.02 -18.16
CA TYR A 7 -6.45 -1.47 -18.27
C TYR A 7 -5.09 -1.88 -18.87
N GLY A 8 -4.14 -0.94 -18.96
CA GLY A 8 -2.83 -1.22 -19.56
C GLY A 8 -1.76 -1.53 -18.51
N ILE A 9 -0.91 -2.51 -18.79
CA ILE A 9 0.33 -2.77 -18.05
C ILE A 9 1.48 -2.27 -18.94
N GLY A 10 2.11 -1.14 -18.60
CA GLY A 10 3.21 -0.53 -19.38
C GLY A 10 3.49 0.94 -19.03
N ALA A 11 4.69 1.44 -19.33
CA ALA A 11 5.17 2.79 -18.95
C ALA A 11 4.39 3.97 -19.57
N ALA A 12 3.58 3.72 -20.60
CA ALA A 12 2.76 4.73 -21.29
C ALA A 12 1.31 4.80 -20.76
N VAL A 13 0.96 3.99 -19.75
CA VAL A 13 -0.39 3.92 -19.22
C VAL A 13 -0.55 4.94 -18.09
N VAL A 14 -1.34 5.98 -18.34
CA VAL A 14 -1.67 6.96 -17.31
C VAL A 14 -2.85 6.42 -16.51
N SER A 15 -2.58 5.95 -15.29
CA SER A 15 -3.65 5.58 -14.36
C SER A 15 -4.38 6.84 -13.88
N SER A 16 -5.71 6.82 -13.92
CA SER A 16 -6.56 7.89 -13.36
C SER A 16 -6.87 7.70 -11.87
N LEU A 17 -6.37 6.60 -11.30
CA LEU A 17 -6.26 6.33 -9.86
C LEU A 17 -4.79 6.46 -9.47
N VAL A 18 -4.51 7.18 -8.39
CA VAL A 18 -3.17 7.25 -7.81
C VAL A 18 -3.09 6.29 -6.62
N THR A 19 -2.00 5.53 -6.56
CA THR A 19 -1.71 4.66 -5.41
C THR A 19 -0.58 5.26 -4.62
N ASN A 20 -0.80 5.44 -3.32
CA ASN A 20 0.17 5.96 -2.39
C ASN A 20 0.54 4.90 -1.37
N MET A 21 1.77 5.01 -0.86
CA MET A 21 2.24 4.32 0.33
C MET A 21 2.68 5.39 1.33
N ASN A 22 2.05 5.43 2.49
CA ASN A 22 2.28 6.45 3.52
C ASN A 22 2.21 7.89 2.95
N GLY A 23 1.25 8.16 2.06
CA GLY A 23 1.06 9.47 1.42
C GLY A 23 1.98 9.78 0.23
N HIS A 24 2.92 8.88 -0.10
CA HIS A 24 3.85 9.07 -1.22
C HIS A 24 3.43 8.24 -2.41
N SER A 25 3.41 8.84 -3.60
CA SER A 25 3.03 8.13 -4.83
C SER A 25 4.03 7.02 -5.15
N VAL A 26 3.51 5.81 -5.32
CA VAL A 26 4.28 4.61 -5.67
C VAL A 26 3.80 4.05 -6.99
N GLY A 27 4.69 3.36 -7.71
CA GLY A 27 4.32 2.70 -8.95
C GLY A 27 3.36 1.54 -8.68
N THR A 28 2.34 1.36 -9.51
CA THR A 28 1.34 0.28 -9.35
C THR A 28 1.97 -1.12 -9.35
N GLY A 29 3.16 -1.30 -9.94
CA GLY A 29 3.90 -2.57 -9.90
C GLY A 29 4.38 -2.95 -8.49
N GLN A 30 4.81 -1.97 -7.69
CA GLN A 30 5.28 -2.22 -6.32
C GLN A 30 4.16 -2.78 -5.43
N PHE A 31 2.92 -2.41 -5.71
CA PHE A 31 1.73 -2.96 -5.04
C PHE A 31 1.51 -4.45 -5.38
N VAL A 32 1.71 -4.83 -6.64
CA VAL A 32 1.54 -6.24 -7.07
C VAL A 32 2.61 -7.12 -6.45
N ASP A 33 3.84 -6.61 -6.33
CA ASP A 33 4.98 -7.37 -5.83
C ASP A 33 4.99 -7.51 -4.30
N LEU A 34 4.67 -6.45 -3.55
CA LEU A 34 4.69 -6.45 -2.08
C LEU A 34 3.36 -6.89 -1.45
N GLY A 35 2.26 -6.81 -2.21
CA GLY A 35 0.92 -7.04 -1.70
C GLY A 35 0.61 -6.17 -0.48
N PHE A 36 -0.14 -6.72 0.48
CA PHE A 36 -0.50 -6.06 1.74
C PHE A 36 0.38 -6.55 2.92
N MET A 37 1.66 -6.81 2.68
CA MET A 37 2.58 -7.19 3.76
C MET A 37 2.76 -6.03 4.74
N ASP A 38 2.59 -6.32 6.03
CA ASP A 38 2.74 -5.36 7.15
C ASP A 38 1.93 -4.06 7.01
N LEU A 39 0.71 -4.17 6.45
CA LEU A 39 -0.22 -3.06 6.31
C LEU A 39 -1.03 -2.85 7.59
N GLU A 40 -1.21 -1.59 7.98
CA GLU A 40 -2.12 -1.19 9.05
C GLU A 40 -3.54 -0.95 8.51
N ARG A 41 -3.67 -0.15 7.44
CA ARG A 41 -4.96 0.15 6.81
C ARG A 41 -4.84 0.60 5.35
N VAL A 42 -5.97 0.50 4.65
CA VAL A 42 -6.16 1.08 3.30
C VAL A 42 -7.13 2.25 3.41
N GLU A 43 -6.71 3.42 2.96
CA GLU A 43 -7.55 4.62 2.86
C GLU A 43 -7.96 4.83 1.40
N VAL A 44 -9.26 5.08 1.17
CA VAL A 44 -9.79 5.33 -0.17
C VAL A 44 -10.43 6.71 -0.22
N LEU A 45 -9.80 7.62 -0.95
CA LEU A 45 -10.31 8.95 -1.20
C LEU A 45 -11.02 8.96 -2.55
N LYS A 46 -12.34 9.12 -2.53
CA LYS A 46 -13.17 9.11 -3.74
C LYS A 46 -13.19 10.50 -4.39
N GLY A 47 -13.11 10.53 -5.72
CA GLY A 47 -13.22 11.75 -6.52
C GLY A 47 -11.89 12.51 -6.70
N PRO A 48 -11.89 13.60 -7.46
CA PRO A 48 -10.65 14.27 -7.87
C PRO A 48 -9.82 14.77 -6.68
N GLN A 49 -8.58 14.30 -6.56
CA GLN A 49 -7.61 14.70 -5.52
C GLN A 49 -6.38 15.42 -6.09
N GLY A 50 -6.58 16.31 -7.08
CA GLY A 50 -5.50 16.95 -7.83
C GLY A 50 -4.59 17.87 -7.00
N THR A 51 -5.08 18.44 -5.90
CA THR A 51 -4.32 19.39 -5.07
C THR A 51 -3.37 18.71 -4.09
N LEU A 52 -3.80 17.59 -3.49
CA LEU A 52 -3.04 16.91 -2.42
C LEU A 52 -2.20 15.73 -2.91
N ASN A 53 -2.58 15.11 -4.03
CA ASN A 53 -1.98 13.84 -4.49
C ASN A 53 -1.43 13.90 -5.93
N GLY A 54 -1.36 15.11 -6.50
CA GLY A 54 -0.69 15.36 -7.77
C GLY A 54 -1.49 15.04 -9.03
N ARG A 55 -0.79 15.18 -10.17
CA ARG A 55 -1.34 15.02 -11.53
C ARG A 55 -1.81 13.56 -11.71
N ASN A 56 -3.06 13.38 -12.15
CA ASN A 56 -3.75 12.10 -12.47
C ASN A 56 -4.69 11.49 -11.40
N SER A 57 -4.88 12.11 -10.23
CA SER A 57 -5.87 11.63 -9.22
C SER A 57 -7.33 11.98 -9.57
N VAL A 58 -7.76 11.79 -10.82
CA VAL A 58 -9.10 12.20 -11.29
C VAL A 58 -10.21 11.32 -10.71
N GLN A 59 -9.95 10.02 -10.53
CA GLN A 59 -10.90 9.09 -9.88
C GLN A 59 -10.82 9.09 -8.37
N GLY A 60 -9.67 9.50 -7.83
CA GLY A 60 -9.37 9.36 -6.43
C GLY A 60 -8.00 8.76 -6.19
N VAL A 61 -7.78 8.42 -4.93
CA VAL A 61 -6.50 7.96 -4.41
C VAL A 61 -6.75 6.76 -3.51
N ILE A 62 -5.92 5.75 -3.66
CA ILE A 62 -5.80 4.64 -2.71
C ILE A 62 -4.50 4.86 -1.96
N ASN A 63 -4.57 5.02 -0.64
CA ASN A 63 -3.41 5.24 0.21
C ASN A 63 -3.24 4.06 1.16
N LEU A 64 -2.09 3.41 1.06
CA LEU A 64 -1.70 2.26 1.87
C LEU A 64 -0.89 2.76 3.06
N ILE A 65 -1.35 2.48 4.27
CA ILE A 65 -0.65 2.86 5.49
C ILE A 65 0.02 1.62 6.05
N THR A 66 1.35 1.64 6.15
CA THR A 66 2.12 0.55 6.78
C THR A 66 2.02 0.64 8.30
N LYS A 67 2.17 -0.50 8.98
CA LYS A 67 2.31 -0.49 10.44
C LYS A 67 3.54 0.31 10.84
N ARG A 68 3.39 1.17 11.84
CA ARG A 68 4.52 1.89 12.43
C ARG A 68 5.23 0.99 13.45
N PRO A 69 6.55 1.12 13.60
CA PRO A 69 7.25 0.48 14.70
C PRO A 69 6.67 0.90 16.05
N THR A 70 6.57 -0.03 16.99
CA THR A 70 6.12 0.23 18.37
C THR A 70 7.26 0.09 19.36
N SER A 71 7.08 0.60 20.58
CA SER A 71 8.05 0.44 21.67
C SER A 71 8.06 -0.95 22.30
N GLU A 72 7.25 -1.88 21.80
CA GLU A 72 7.09 -3.23 22.34
C GLU A 72 7.71 -4.27 21.40
N LEU A 73 8.48 -5.21 21.95
CA LEU A 73 8.95 -6.36 21.17
C LEU A 73 7.76 -7.18 20.70
N GLY A 74 7.68 -7.45 19.39
CA GLY A 74 6.56 -8.18 18.82
C GLY A 74 6.86 -8.70 17.43
N GLY A 75 5.88 -9.38 16.84
CA GLY A 75 6.00 -9.91 15.50
C GLY A 75 4.90 -10.91 15.21
N TYR A 76 4.82 -11.31 13.95
CA TYR A 76 3.85 -12.31 13.50
C TYR A 76 4.44 -13.16 12.39
N ILE A 77 3.88 -14.35 12.22
CA ILE A 77 4.13 -15.22 11.08
C ILE A 77 2.76 -15.71 10.59
N ASP A 78 2.49 -15.48 9.31
CA ASP A 78 1.29 -15.95 8.62
C ASP A 78 1.69 -16.98 7.57
N VAL A 79 0.95 -18.09 7.53
CA VAL A 79 1.13 -19.14 6.52
C VAL A 79 -0.22 -19.39 5.84
N GLU A 80 -0.24 -19.25 4.52
CA GLU A 80 -1.42 -19.43 3.68
C GLU A 80 -1.18 -20.60 2.72
N GLY A 81 -2.11 -21.55 2.70
CA GLY A 81 -2.19 -22.60 1.68
C GLY A 81 -3.37 -22.35 0.74
N GLY A 82 -3.20 -22.65 -0.54
CA GLY A 82 -4.24 -22.46 -1.55
C GLY A 82 -4.21 -23.51 -2.66
N ASN A 83 -5.16 -23.40 -3.58
CA ASN A 83 -5.28 -24.32 -4.72
C ASN A 83 -4.06 -24.25 -5.64
N PHE A 84 -3.89 -25.28 -6.48
CA PHE A 84 -2.78 -25.40 -7.44
C PHE A 84 -1.38 -25.38 -6.80
N GLY A 85 -1.25 -25.88 -5.56
CA GLY A 85 0.03 -25.92 -4.85
C GLY A 85 0.51 -24.55 -4.37
N ARG A 86 -0.38 -23.56 -4.29
CA ARG A 86 -0.04 -22.24 -3.75
C ARG A 86 0.27 -22.36 -2.25
N SER A 87 1.45 -21.88 -1.86
CA SER A 87 1.82 -21.63 -0.46
C SER A 87 2.45 -20.26 -0.34
N LEU A 88 2.06 -19.49 0.67
CA LEU A 88 2.62 -18.18 0.95
C LEU A 88 2.94 -18.08 2.44
N MET A 89 4.12 -17.58 2.76
CA MET A 89 4.54 -17.31 4.13
C MET A 89 4.90 -15.84 4.25
N LYS A 90 4.37 -15.17 5.26
CA LYS A 90 4.67 -13.77 5.60
C LYS A 90 5.11 -13.72 7.04
N GLY A 91 5.92 -12.74 7.38
CA GLY A 91 6.22 -12.46 8.77
C GLY A 91 6.85 -11.10 8.92
N ALA A 92 6.69 -10.52 10.10
CA ALA A 92 7.32 -9.27 10.48
C ALA A 92 7.77 -9.37 11.94
N VAL A 93 8.82 -8.62 12.28
CA VAL A 93 9.31 -8.48 13.64
C VAL A 93 9.44 -7.00 13.96
N ASN A 94 8.94 -6.61 15.12
CA ASN A 94 9.12 -5.30 15.70
C ASN A 94 10.14 -5.40 16.82
N ILE A 95 11.24 -4.66 16.70
CA ILE A 95 12.31 -4.61 17.70
C ILE A 95 12.43 -3.16 18.17
N PRO A 96 12.20 -2.86 19.46
CA PRO A 96 12.40 -1.52 19.99
C PRO A 96 13.89 -1.17 19.98
N LEU A 97 14.24 -0.06 19.32
CA LEU A 97 15.64 0.38 19.16
C LEU A 97 16.09 1.39 20.23
N SER A 98 15.18 2.28 20.67
CA SER A 98 15.40 3.27 21.75
C SER A 98 14.12 4.10 21.96
N ASP A 99 13.85 4.53 23.21
CA ASP A 99 12.75 5.45 23.56
C ASP A 99 12.84 6.81 22.83
N SER A 100 14.02 7.15 22.31
CA SER A 100 14.28 8.44 21.61
C SER A 100 14.07 8.42 20.10
N VAL A 101 13.84 7.25 19.49
CA VAL A 101 13.74 7.11 18.01
C VAL A 101 12.29 6.85 17.56
N ILE A 102 11.44 6.33 18.46
CA ILE A 102 10.05 6.02 18.17
C ILE A 102 9.22 7.28 18.47
N GLN A 103 8.83 8.01 17.43
CA GLN A 103 7.88 9.13 17.58
C GLN A 103 6.47 8.56 17.65
N GLU A 104 5.79 8.78 18.80
CA GLU A 104 4.33 8.65 18.94
C GLU A 104 3.58 9.57 17.96
#